data_AF-A0ABD3DEC7-F1
#
_entry.id   AF-A0ABD3DEC7-F1
#
_cell.length_a   1.000
_cell.length_b   1.000
_cell.length_c   1.000
_cell.angle_alpha   90.00
_cell.angle_beta   90.00
_cell.angle_gamma   90.00
#
_symmetry.space_group_name_H-M   'P 1'
#
loop_
_entity.id
_entity.type
_entity.pdbx_description
1 polymer ?
#
loop_
_entity_poly.entity_id
_entity_poly.type
_entity_poly.pdbx_seq_one_letter_code
_entity_poly.pdbx_strand_id
1 'polypeptide(L)'
;MFCKNPRLELVSFISAAPYHFSSFPLHLTKDVLSNDYDLLNPPAELEKRKHKLKRLVQSPNSFFMDVKCQGCFNITTVFSHSQTVVVCGNCQTVLCQPTGGKARLTEGCSFRRKGD
;
A
#
# COMPACT_ATOMS: atom_id res chain seq x y z
N MET A 1 -6.05 -24.63 -15.72
CA MET A 1 -5.20 -25.53 -14.92
C MET A 1 -5.49 -25.31 -13.46
N PHE A 2 -5.76 -26.43 -12.80
CA PHE A 2 -6.09 -26.64 -11.39
C PHE A 2 -5.27 -25.73 -10.46
N CYS A 3 -5.80 -25.09 -9.42
CA CYS A 3 -6.77 -25.48 -8.38
C CYS A 3 -6.01 -25.37 -7.06
N LYS A 4 -6.58 -24.69 -6.07
CA LYS A 4 -6.95 -25.31 -4.79
C LYS A 4 -7.37 -24.22 -3.82
N ASN A 5 -8.67 -24.22 -3.55
CA ASN A 5 -9.12 -24.15 -2.18
C ASN A 5 -8.70 -25.46 -1.50
N PRO A 6 -8.05 -25.43 -0.32
CA PRO A 6 -8.30 -26.46 0.66
C PRO A 6 -8.46 -25.88 2.08
N ARG A 7 -9.54 -26.35 2.68
CA ARG A 7 -10.00 -26.23 4.05
C ARG A 7 -9.03 -26.92 5.03
N LEU A 8 -9.06 -26.48 6.31
CA LEU A 8 -8.83 -27.26 7.56
C LEU A 8 -7.34 -27.51 7.92
N GLU A 9 -6.81 -27.43 9.16
CA GLU A 9 -7.30 -27.42 10.55
C GLU A 9 -6.27 -26.79 11.51
N LEU A 10 -6.70 -26.29 12.68
CA LEU A 10 -6.25 -26.71 14.03
C LEU A 10 -6.68 -25.67 15.07
N VAL A 11 -7.83 -25.92 15.71
CA VAL A 11 -8.22 -25.26 16.96
C VAL A 11 -7.71 -26.08 18.13
N SER A 12 -6.78 -25.48 18.85
CA SER A 12 -6.13 -25.99 20.05
C SER A 12 -6.91 -25.66 21.31
N PHE A 13 -7.02 -26.67 22.19
CA PHE A 13 -6.99 -26.58 23.67
C PHE A 13 -8.13 -25.87 24.43
N ILE A 14 -9.01 -26.71 25.00
CA ILE A 14 -9.26 -26.91 26.44
C ILE A 14 -9.07 -25.67 27.36
N SER A 15 -10.14 -25.16 27.97
CA SER A 15 -10.47 -25.44 29.40
C SER A 15 -11.69 -24.64 29.86
N ALA A 16 -12.53 -25.29 30.67
CA ALA A 16 -13.59 -24.68 31.43
C ALA A 16 -13.03 -24.10 32.74
N ALA A 17 -13.40 -22.87 33.10
CA ALA A 17 -13.40 -22.39 34.48
C ALA A 17 -14.27 -21.11 34.60
N PRO A 18 -14.84 -20.84 35.79
CA PRO A 18 -16.15 -20.25 35.87
C PRO A 18 -16.24 -18.99 36.76
N TYR A 19 -17.34 -18.22 36.60
CA TYR A 19 -17.89 -17.18 37.50
C TYR A 19 -16.93 -16.34 38.37
N HIS A 20 -16.74 -15.05 38.03
CA HIS A 20 -17.03 -13.94 38.96
C HIS A 20 -17.09 -12.56 38.27
N PHE A 21 -18.31 -12.02 38.24
CA PHE A 21 -18.70 -10.63 38.52
C PHE A 21 -17.59 -9.56 38.62
N SER A 22 -17.50 -8.69 37.62
CA SER A 22 -17.28 -7.26 37.86
C SER A 22 -17.99 -6.42 36.79
N SER A 23 -18.90 -5.59 37.26
CA SER A 23 -19.58 -4.52 36.56
C SER A 23 -18.56 -3.48 36.12
N PHE A 24 -18.17 -3.53 34.84
CA PHE A 24 -17.46 -2.47 34.15
C PHE A 24 -18.30 -1.99 32.96
N PRO A 25 -18.23 -0.68 32.65
CA PRO A 25 -19.25 0.02 31.91
C PRO A 25 -19.40 -0.60 30.53
N LEU A 26 -20.62 -0.51 29.98
CA LEU A 26 -20.94 -0.75 28.56
C LEU A 26 -19.94 0.03 27.69
N HIS A 27 -18.77 -0.57 27.45
CA HIS A 27 -17.99 -0.30 26.28
C HIS A 27 -18.85 -0.88 25.19
N LEU A 28 -19.63 -0.01 24.57
CA LEU A 28 -20.35 -0.27 23.34
C LEU A 28 -19.29 -0.74 22.35
N THR A 29 -19.01 -2.05 22.34
CA THR A 29 -18.66 -2.74 21.12
C THR A 29 -19.80 -2.33 20.22
N LYS A 30 -19.51 -1.38 19.35
CA LYS A 30 -20.40 -1.07 18.26
C LYS A 30 -20.47 -2.38 17.51
N ASP A 31 -21.48 -3.18 17.83
CA ASP A 31 -22.08 -4.14 16.94
C ASP A 31 -22.69 -3.27 15.85
N VAL A 32 -21.80 -2.70 15.01
CA VAL A 32 -22.17 -1.94 13.84
C VAL A 32 -22.86 -2.96 12.96
N LEU A 33 -24.17 -2.77 12.82
CA LEU A 33 -24.98 -3.36 11.76
C LEU A 33 -24.10 -3.63 10.54
N SER A 34 -24.04 -4.90 10.16
CA SER A 34 -23.53 -5.31 8.86
C SER A 34 -24.24 -4.50 7.77
N ASN A 35 -23.55 -3.48 7.25
CA ASN A 35 -23.82 -2.74 6.01
C ASN A 35 -24.73 -1.50 5.99
N ASP A 36 -24.69 -0.62 7.00
CA ASP A 36 -25.06 0.80 6.77
C ASP A 36 -23.79 1.66 6.62
N TYR A 37 -23.02 1.39 5.56
CA TYR A 37 -21.88 2.23 5.20
C TYR A 37 -22.37 3.49 4.46
N ASP A 38 -21.96 4.66 4.95
CA ASP A 38 -22.16 5.92 4.23
C ASP A 38 -21.35 5.88 2.91
N LEU A 39 -22.07 5.75 1.79
CA LEU A 39 -21.49 5.65 0.45
C LEU A 39 -20.83 6.96 0.00
N LEU A 40 -21.26 8.10 0.55
CA LEU A 40 -20.70 9.40 0.23
C LEU A 40 -19.41 9.65 1.03
N ASN A 41 -19.30 9.07 2.23
CA ASN A 41 -18.14 9.22 3.10
C ASN A 41 -17.58 7.87 3.57
N PRO A 42 -17.09 7.02 2.64
CA PRO A 42 -16.50 5.74 3.02
C PRO A 42 -15.21 5.96 3.84
N PRO A 43 -14.90 5.09 4.81
CA PRO A 43 -13.66 5.20 5.58
C PRO A 43 -12.42 5.02 4.70
N ALA A 44 -11.38 5.81 4.96
CA ALA A 44 -10.16 5.88 4.14
C ALA A 44 -9.46 4.52 3.94
N GLU A 45 -9.59 3.60 4.90
CA GLU A 45 -9.03 2.25 4.81
C GLU A 45 -9.71 1.41 3.70
N LEU A 46 -11.02 1.56 3.51
CA LEU A 46 -11.75 0.88 2.43
C LEU A 46 -11.42 1.49 1.07
N GLU A 47 -11.28 2.81 0.98
CA GLU A 47 -10.94 3.47 -0.27
C GLU A 47 -9.55 3.12 -0.81
N LYS A 48 -8.56 2.96 0.09
CA LYS A 48 -7.19 2.56 -0.28
C LYS A 48 -7.12 1.18 -0.93
N ARG A 49 -8.00 0.25 -0.53
CA ARG A 49 -8.07 -1.11 -1.07
C ARG A 49 -8.77 -1.17 -2.43
N LYS A 50 -9.59 -0.16 -2.77
CA LYS A 50 -10.30 -0.10 -4.06
C LYS A 50 -9.31 0.16 -5.21
N HIS A 51 -9.61 -0.43 -6.37
CA HIS A 51 -8.90 -0.14 -7.62
C HIS A 51 -9.05 1.34 -8.00
N LYS A 52 -8.02 1.94 -8.62
CA LYS A 52 -7.95 3.37 -8.96
C LYS A 52 -9.17 3.93 -9.71
N LEU A 53 -9.83 3.11 -10.54
CA LEU A 53 -11.04 3.48 -11.29
C LEU A 53 -12.35 3.32 -10.51
N LYS A 54 -12.35 2.55 -9.41
CA LYS A 54 -13.53 2.19 -8.60
C LYS A 54 -13.60 2.97 -7.28
N ARG A 55 -12.73 3.97 -7.10
CA ARG A 55 -12.80 4.90 -5.97
C ARG A 55 -13.97 5.87 -6.16
N LEU A 56 -14.39 6.53 -5.08
CA LEU A 56 -15.43 7.57 -5.14
C LEU A 56 -15.02 8.67 -6.12
N VAL A 57 -13.77 9.12 -6.02
CA VAL A 57 -13.12 10.00 -6.99
C VAL A 57 -11.92 9.29 -7.59
N GLN A 58 -11.82 9.31 -8.91
CA GLN A 58 -10.73 8.68 -9.64
C GLN A 58 -9.44 9.46 -9.44
N SER A 59 -8.38 8.78 -9.03
CA SER A 59 -7.05 9.36 -8.84
C SER A 59 -5.95 8.40 -9.29
N PRO A 60 -4.84 8.91 -9.85
CA PRO A 60 -3.73 8.07 -10.24
C PRO A 60 -3.04 7.43 -9.01
N ASN A 61 -2.43 6.26 -9.22
CA ASN A 61 -1.57 5.60 -8.21
C ASN A 61 -0.08 5.90 -8.42
N SER A 62 0.25 6.59 -9.50
CA SER A 62 1.60 6.99 -9.86
C SER A 62 1.97 8.33 -9.25
N PHE A 63 3.26 8.58 -9.10
CA PHE A 63 3.79 9.81 -8.52
C PHE A 63 5.16 10.11 -9.15
N PHE A 64 5.56 11.37 -9.10
CA PHE A 64 6.91 11.78 -9.44
C PHE A 64 7.80 11.73 -8.20
N MET A 65 9.04 11.30 -8.37
CA MET A 65 10.03 11.23 -7.31
C MET A 65 11.32 11.90 -7.71
N ASP A 66 11.95 12.57 -6.76
CA ASP A 66 13.29 13.13 -6.90
C ASP A 66 14.30 12.06 -6.49
N VAL A 67 15.06 11.54 -7.46
CA VAL A 67 16.10 10.53 -7.23
C VAL A 67 17.47 11.21 -7.20
N LYS A 68 18.22 10.98 -6.13
CA LYS A 68 19.61 11.43 -5.98
C LYS A 68 20.55 10.34 -6.45
N CYS A 69 21.45 10.71 -7.35
CA CYS A 69 22.52 9.85 -7.83
C CYS A 69 23.68 9.78 -6.80
N GLN A 70 24.22 8.59 -6.54
CA GLN A 70 25.33 8.39 -5.59
C GLN A 70 26.65 9.03 -6.05
N GLY A 71 26.90 9.09 -7.37
CA GLY A 71 28.17 9.61 -7.91
C GLY A 71 28.25 11.15 -7.99
N CYS A 72 27.21 11.81 -8.51
CA CYS A 72 27.24 13.25 -8.76
C CYS A 72 26.38 14.08 -7.83
N PHE A 73 25.63 13.47 -6.90
CA PHE A 73 24.65 14.12 -6.02
C PHE A 73 23.56 14.95 -6.70
N ASN A 74 23.51 14.93 -8.04
CA ASN A 74 22.48 15.58 -8.83
C ASN A 74 21.12 14.91 -8.60
N ILE A 75 20.10 15.77 -8.50
CA ILE A 75 18.71 15.38 -8.30
C ILE A 75 18.03 15.34 -9.67
N THR A 76 17.37 14.22 -9.96
CA THR A 76 16.61 14.05 -11.20
C THR A 76 15.19 13.62 -10.87
N THR A 77 14.21 14.20 -11.56
CA THR A 77 12.80 13.83 -11.40
C THR A 77 12.50 12.61 -12.25
N VAL A 78 12.08 11.52 -11.61
CA VAL A 78 11.77 10.24 -12.24
C VAL A 78 10.31 9.88 -11.98
N PHE A 79 9.65 9.28 -12.96
CA PHE A 79 8.29 8.77 -12.81
C PHE A 79 8.27 7.39 -12.17
N SER A 80 7.34 7.12 -11.25
CA SER A 80 7.35 5.87 -10.48
C SER A 80 7.11 4.60 -11.30
N HIS A 81 6.48 4.70 -12.48
CA HIS A 81 6.24 3.58 -13.41
C HIS A 81 6.90 3.87 -14.77
N SER A 82 8.15 4.36 -14.75
CA SER A 82 8.89 4.69 -15.98
C SER A 82 8.99 3.49 -16.92
N GLN A 83 8.66 3.68 -18.20
CA GLN A 83 8.75 2.66 -19.26
C GLN A 83 10.15 2.57 -19.89
N THR A 84 10.94 3.64 -19.79
CA THR A 84 12.29 3.73 -20.34
C THR A 84 13.32 3.67 -19.21
N VAL A 85 14.54 3.27 -19.57
CA VAL A 85 15.69 3.36 -18.67
C VAL A 85 16.02 4.84 -18.47
N VAL A 86 16.04 5.31 -17.22
CA VAL A 86 16.36 6.70 -16.91
C VAL A 86 17.82 6.80 -16.46
N VAL A 87 18.55 7.70 -17.10
CA VAL A 87 19.99 7.89 -16.91
C VAL A 87 20.23 9.27 -16.32
N CYS A 88 21.19 9.39 -15.40
CA CYS A 88 21.62 10.67 -14.86
C CYS A 88 22.31 11.52 -15.95
N GLY A 89 21.91 12.79 -16.11
CA GLY A 89 22.47 13.67 -17.14
C GLY A 89 23.96 14.01 -16.98
N ASN A 90 24.53 13.85 -15.78
CA ASN A 90 25.92 14.22 -15.49
C ASN A 90 26.86 13.01 -15.43
N CYS A 91 26.47 11.94 -14.73
CA CYS A 91 27.32 10.76 -14.54
C CYS A 91 27.08 9.65 -15.58
N GLN A 92 26.04 9.78 -16.41
CA GLN A 92 25.54 8.72 -17.31
C GLN A 92 25.23 7.37 -16.62
N THR A 93 25.10 7.37 -15.30
CA THR A 93 24.72 6.19 -14.52
C THR A 93 23.23 5.94 -14.64
N VAL A 94 22.85 4.66 -14.77
CA VAL A 94 21.44 4.25 -14.77
C VAL A 94 20.84 4.46 -13.38
N LEU A 95 19.74 5.21 -13.31
CA LEU A 95 19.02 5.52 -12.07
C LEU A 95 17.89 4.53 -11.82
N CYS A 96 17.18 4.15 -12.87
CA CYS A 96 16.13 3.14 -12.79
C CYS A 96 15.99 2.32 -14.07
N GLN A 97 15.57 1.07 -13.91
CA GLN A 97 15.21 0.15 -14.98
C GLN A 97 13.68 -0.03 -15.04
N PRO A 98 13.10 -0.08 -16.25
CA PRO A 98 11.67 -0.31 -16.41
C PRO A 98 11.30 -1.74 -16.00
N THR A 99 10.14 -1.88 -15.39
CA THR A 99 9.52 -3.18 -15.07
C THR A 99 8.05 -3.16 -15.49
N GLY A 100 7.34 -4.29 -15.34
CA GLY A 100 5.88 -4.32 -15.57
C GLY A 100 5.05 -3.51 -14.57
N GLY A 101 5.67 -2.97 -13.51
CA GLY A 101 5.00 -2.20 -12.47
C GLY A 101 5.79 -0.94 -12.10
N LYS A 102 6.19 -0.82 -10.84
CA LYS A 102 7.04 0.28 -10.39
C LYS A 102 8.47 0.09 -10.92
N ALA A 103 9.09 1.16 -11.38
CA ALA A 103 10.46 1.13 -11.86
C ALA A 103 11.41 0.64 -10.76
N ARG A 104 12.41 -0.17 -11.14
CA ARG A 104 13.43 -0.66 -10.22
C ARG A 104 14.54 0.38 -10.13
N LEU A 105 14.73 1.00 -8.97
CA LEU A 105 15.84 1.90 -8.73
C LEU A 105 17.16 1.12 -8.62
N THR A 106 18.24 1.73 -9.08
CA THR A 106 19.60 1.18 -8.89
C THR A 106 19.99 1.25 -7.42
N GLU A 107 20.76 0.26 -6.97
CA GLU A 107 21.26 0.19 -5.60
C GLU A 107 22.07 1.46 -5.27
N GLY A 108 21.86 2.02 -4.07
CA GLY A 108 22.51 3.25 -3.61
C GLY A 108 21.85 4.56 -4.05
N CYS A 109 20.80 4.54 -4.88
CA CYS A 109 20.03 5.75 -5.19
C CYS A 109 19.02 6.05 -4.07
N SER A 110 19.08 7.26 -3.49
CA SER A 110 18.07 7.73 -2.53
C SER A 110 16.96 8.47 -3.27
N PHE A 111 15.70 8.34 -2.81
CA PHE A 111 14.58 9.02 -3.45
C PHE A 111 13.67 9.73 -2.43
N ARG A 112 13.07 10.83 -2.89
CA ARG A 112 12.02 11.58 -2.17
C ARG A 112 10.79 11.67 -3.06
N ARG A 113 9.59 11.46 -2.51
CA ARG A 113 8.35 11.73 -3.26
C ARG A 113 8.17 13.23 -3.43
N LYS A 114 7.96 13.68 -4.67
CA LYS A 114 7.60 15.07 -4.96
C LYS A 114 6.13 15.23 -4.61
N GLY A 115 5.80 16.22 -3.79
CA GLY A 115 4.40 16.61 -3.56
C GLY A 115 3.87 17.27 -4.82
N ASP A 116 2.58 17.04 -5.10
CA ASP A 116 1.85 17.68 -6.18
C ASP A 116 1.62 19.18 -5.89
#